data_AF-A0A921K9E2-F1
#
_entry.id   AF-A0A921K9E2-F1
#
_cell.length_a   1.000
_cell.length_b   1.000
_cell.length_c   1.000
_cell.angle_alpha   90.00
_cell.angle_beta   90.00
_cell.angle_gamma   90.00
#
_symmetry.space_group_name_H-M   'P 1'
#
loop_
_entity.id
_entity.type
_entity.pdbx_description
1 polymer ?
#
loop_
_entity_poly.entity_id
_entity_poly.type
_entity_poly.pdbx_seq_one_letter_code
_entity_poly.pdbx_strand_id
1 'polypeptide(L)'
;FSAWAVGVGVGPSSVVEESQTFGPDLIFNWLGQHSPMLANFANLLFVTSLLAVLLAFHNAVARYFFALGRSTVLPKALGTTAPNGAPRNGSLMQSGLAFVVVVGFAIAGIGHELGELFPVITLFTWLTNAAAFGLVFLLAITSVAIIAWFRTNQLQRGIWTRVIAPSIATIGLTTVFIMILVNFELMIDAEAGSALIYIMPGLIIVSGVLGLVWGEIIQRRRPQDYEAMRHQDVLSDDEEIAIAQGSLDDNERSTN
;
A
#
# COMPACT_ATOMS: atom_id res chain seq x y z
N PHE A 1 4.79 13.40 14.14
CA PHE A 1 3.96 14.25 15.03
C PHE A 1 3.22 13.42 16.08
N SER A 2 2.34 12.48 15.70
CA SER A 2 1.57 11.68 16.68
C SER A 2 2.43 10.91 17.68
N ALA A 3 3.49 10.23 17.23
CA ALA A 3 4.43 9.53 18.13
C ALA A 3 5.11 10.49 19.13
N TRP A 4 5.46 11.70 18.69
CA TRP A 4 6.04 12.73 19.56
C TRP A 4 5.01 13.24 20.60
N ALA A 5 3.77 13.48 20.17
CA ALA A 5 2.70 13.92 21.06
C ALA A 5 2.39 12.89 22.15
N VAL A 6 2.36 11.59 21.80
CA VAL A 6 2.22 10.50 22.78
C VAL A 6 3.41 10.47 23.73
N GLY A 7 4.64 10.60 23.22
CA GLY A 7 5.84 10.61 24.06
C GLY A 7 5.88 11.77 25.06
N VAL A 8 5.44 12.97 24.65
CA VAL A 8 5.33 14.12 25.57
C VAL A 8 4.14 13.95 26.53
N GLY A 9 3.02 13.40 26.05
CA GLY A 9 1.80 13.25 26.83
C GLY A 9 1.88 12.18 27.92
N VAL A 10 2.46 11.02 27.60
CA VAL A 10 2.73 9.94 28.57
C VAL A 10 3.88 10.34 29.50
N GLY A 11 4.88 11.03 28.97
CA GLY A 11 6.05 11.48 29.70
C GLY A 11 7.33 10.85 29.13
N PRO A 12 8.38 11.62 28.82
CA PRO A 12 9.62 11.08 28.24
C PRO A 12 10.31 10.02 29.10
N SER A 13 10.09 10.03 30.42
CA SER A 13 10.67 9.08 31.37
C SER A 13 9.91 7.76 31.48
N SER A 14 8.61 7.74 31.19
CA SER A 14 7.72 6.57 31.35
C SER A 14 7.31 5.94 30.03
N VAL A 15 7.37 6.67 28.92
CA VAL A 15 6.83 6.22 27.63
C VAL A 15 7.41 4.87 27.18
N VAL A 16 8.69 4.59 27.44
CA VAL A 16 9.31 3.31 27.04
C VAL A 16 8.73 2.15 27.85
N GLU A 17 8.68 2.28 29.17
CA GLU A 17 8.16 1.26 30.08
C GLU A 17 6.66 1.02 29.87
N GLU A 18 5.88 2.09 29.73
CA GLU A 18 4.45 1.99 29.46
C GLU A 18 4.16 1.41 28.07
N SER A 19 4.98 1.72 27.05
CA SER A 19 4.85 1.10 25.73
C SER A 19 5.14 -0.41 25.78
N GLN A 20 6.11 -0.85 26.58
CA GLN A 20 6.39 -2.27 26.78
C GLN A 20 5.27 -2.99 27.55
N THR A 21 4.61 -2.27 28.47
CA THR A 21 3.56 -2.84 29.32
C THR A 21 2.21 -2.92 28.59
N PHE A 22 1.80 -1.83 27.95
CA PHE A 22 0.47 -1.69 27.35
C PHE A 22 0.47 -1.89 25.83
N GLY A 23 1.63 -1.82 25.18
CA GLY A 23 1.74 -2.00 23.73
C GLY A 23 0.82 -1.05 22.96
N PRO A 24 0.05 -1.57 21.98
CA PRO A 24 -0.91 -0.78 21.20
C PRO A 24 -1.99 -0.08 22.05
N ASP A 25 -2.31 -0.63 23.23
CA ASP A 25 -3.38 -0.11 24.08
C ASP A 25 -2.95 1.11 24.91
N LEU A 26 -1.66 1.47 24.90
CA LEU A 26 -1.10 2.59 25.65
C LEU A 26 -1.91 3.87 25.48
N ILE A 27 -2.23 4.23 24.24
CA ILE A 27 -2.92 5.48 23.96
C ILE A 27 -4.34 5.51 24.54
N PHE A 28 -5.05 4.38 24.54
CA PHE A 28 -6.40 4.29 25.10
C PHE A 28 -6.37 4.31 26.61
N ASN A 29 -5.40 3.61 27.22
CA ASN A 29 -5.16 3.65 28.67
C ASN A 29 -4.83 5.07 29.14
N TRP A 30 -3.88 5.73 28.48
CA TRP A 30 -3.49 7.11 28.80
C TRP A 30 -4.64 8.11 28.66
N LEU A 31 -5.45 8.01 27.60
CA LEU A 31 -6.66 8.84 27.45
C LEU A 31 -7.70 8.52 28.53
N GLY A 32 -7.83 7.25 28.91
CA GLY A 32 -8.76 6.78 29.95
C GLY A 32 -8.43 7.33 31.34
N GLN A 33 -7.14 7.51 31.65
CA GLN A 33 -6.69 8.19 32.88
C GLN A 33 -7.19 9.63 32.97
N HIS A 34 -7.35 10.32 31.84
CA HIS A 34 -7.89 11.69 31.79
C HIS A 34 -9.42 11.70 31.75
N SER A 35 -10.02 10.84 30.92
CA SER A 35 -11.48 10.68 30.84
C SER A 35 -11.86 9.36 30.16
N PRO A 36 -12.69 8.51 30.78
CA PRO A 36 -13.21 7.30 30.13
C PRO A 36 -13.94 7.59 28.82
N MET A 37 -14.63 8.73 28.72
CA MET A 37 -15.35 9.12 27.51
C MET A 37 -14.39 9.41 26.34
N LEU A 38 -13.21 9.98 26.64
CA LEU A 38 -12.20 10.27 25.63
C LEU A 38 -11.60 8.98 25.07
N ALA A 39 -11.32 7.99 25.92
CA ALA A 39 -10.90 6.66 25.49
C ALA A 39 -11.96 5.96 24.63
N ASN A 40 -13.25 6.08 24.97
CA ASN A 40 -14.35 5.51 24.17
C ASN A 40 -14.44 6.16 22.77
N PHE A 41 -14.32 7.48 22.67
CA PHE A 41 -14.30 8.15 21.37
C PHE A 41 -13.07 7.76 20.55
N ALA A 42 -11.89 7.68 21.18
CA ALA A 42 -10.69 7.23 20.50
C ALA A 42 -10.85 5.79 19.96
N ASN A 43 -11.41 4.88 20.77
CA ASN A 43 -11.70 3.51 20.33
C ASN A 43 -12.69 3.48 19.15
N LEU A 44 -13.75 4.28 19.21
CA LEU A 44 -14.73 4.36 18.12
C LEU A 44 -14.09 4.87 16.82
N LEU A 45 -13.28 5.93 16.90
CA LEU A 45 -12.54 6.47 15.75
C LEU A 45 -11.52 5.45 15.22
N PHE A 46 -10.83 4.73 16.11
CA PHE A 46 -9.89 3.69 15.74
C PHE A 46 -10.57 2.56 14.96
N VAL A 47 -11.63 1.96 15.52
CA VAL A 47 -12.37 0.86 14.88
C VAL A 47 -12.97 1.30 13.54
N THR A 48 -13.57 2.49 13.47
CA THR A 48 -14.14 2.99 12.21
C THR A 48 -13.07 3.29 11.16
N SER A 49 -11.91 3.84 11.55
CA SER A 49 -10.78 4.07 10.65
C SER A 49 -10.19 2.76 10.11
N LEU A 50 -10.15 1.70 10.94
CA LEU A 50 -9.74 0.37 10.50
C LEU A 50 -10.70 -0.17 9.44
N LEU A 51 -12.01 -0.13 9.70
CA LEU A 51 -12.99 -0.58 8.70
C LEU A 51 -12.88 0.21 7.39
N ALA A 52 -12.68 1.53 7.48
CA ALA A 52 -12.50 2.39 6.31
C ALA A 52 -11.24 2.03 5.51
N VAL A 53 -10.10 1.81 6.16
CA VAL A 53 -8.85 1.46 5.47
C VAL A 53 -8.90 0.05 4.86
N LEU A 54 -9.53 -0.92 5.55
CA LEU A 54 -9.75 -2.26 5.00
C LEU A 54 -10.56 -2.20 3.69
N LEU A 55 -11.66 -1.44 3.69
CA LEU A 55 -12.49 -1.26 2.50
C LEU A 55 -11.72 -0.55 1.37
N ALA A 56 -10.94 0.48 1.71
CA ALA A 56 -10.12 1.20 0.73
C ALA A 56 -9.08 0.29 0.07
N PHE A 57 -8.35 -0.51 0.85
CA PHE A 57 -7.37 -1.46 0.32
C PHE A 57 -8.03 -2.56 -0.52
N HIS A 58 -9.16 -3.11 -0.07
CA HIS A 58 -9.90 -4.12 -0.83
C HIS A 58 -10.27 -3.60 -2.22
N ASN A 59 -10.80 -2.37 -2.28
CA ASN A 59 -11.18 -1.72 -3.53
C ASN A 59 -9.97 -1.38 -4.41
N ALA A 60 -8.87 -0.90 -3.82
CA ALA A 60 -7.65 -0.60 -4.54
C ALA A 60 -7.08 -1.87 -5.19
N VAL A 61 -6.93 -2.96 -4.44
CA VAL A 61 -6.40 -4.24 -4.93
C VAL A 61 -7.30 -4.82 -6.03
N ALA A 62 -8.62 -4.77 -5.86
CA ALA A 62 -9.55 -5.25 -6.90
C ALA A 62 -9.40 -4.47 -8.22
N ARG A 63 -9.17 -3.14 -8.14
CA ARG A 63 -8.88 -2.30 -9.32
C ARG A 63 -7.51 -2.59 -9.93
N TYR A 64 -6.49 -2.87 -9.13
CA TYR A 64 -5.18 -3.29 -9.63
C TYR A 64 -5.25 -4.64 -10.35
N PHE A 65 -5.95 -5.63 -9.80
CA PHE A 65 -6.18 -6.90 -10.50
C PHE A 65 -6.93 -6.70 -11.82
N PHE A 66 -7.93 -5.83 -11.84
CA PHE A 66 -8.65 -5.48 -13.06
C PHE A 66 -7.76 -4.82 -14.12
N ALA A 67 -6.98 -3.81 -13.72
CA ALA A 67 -6.05 -3.13 -14.62
C ALA A 67 -5.00 -4.10 -15.19
N LEU A 68 -4.40 -4.93 -14.33
CA LEU A 68 -3.39 -5.92 -14.73
C LEU A 68 -3.97 -7.06 -15.58
N GLY A 69 -5.23 -7.43 -15.38
CA GLY A 69 -5.93 -8.41 -16.23
C GLY A 69 -6.27 -7.86 -17.61
N ARG A 70 -6.59 -6.56 -17.69
CA ARG A 70 -6.84 -5.84 -18.96
C ARG A 70 -5.56 -5.62 -19.78
N SER A 71 -4.42 -5.48 -19.12
CA SER A 71 -3.10 -5.33 -19.75
C SER A 71 -2.39 -6.66 -20.00
N THR A 72 -3.11 -7.80 -20.00
CA THR A 72 -2.56 -9.16 -20.22
C THR A 72 -1.37 -9.57 -19.32
N VAL A 73 -1.06 -8.78 -18.28
CA VAL A 73 -0.05 -9.08 -17.25
C VAL A 73 -0.53 -10.22 -16.36
N LEU A 74 -1.82 -10.21 -16.01
CA LEU A 74 -2.52 -11.27 -15.27
C LEU A 74 -3.56 -11.96 -16.17
N PRO A 75 -4.14 -13.10 -15.73
CA PRO A 75 -5.18 -13.78 -16.49
C PRO A 75 -6.32 -12.85 -16.89
N LYS A 76 -6.75 -12.93 -18.16
CA LYS A 76 -7.80 -12.07 -18.75
C LYS A 76 -9.11 -12.06 -17.94
N ALA A 77 -9.41 -13.16 -17.23
CA ALA A 77 -10.57 -13.24 -16.35
C ALA A 77 -10.56 -12.18 -15.24
N LEU A 78 -9.40 -11.72 -14.77
CA LEU A 78 -9.34 -10.62 -13.79
C LEU A 78 -9.66 -9.26 -14.42
N GLY A 79 -9.49 -9.11 -15.73
CA GLY A 79 -9.77 -7.88 -16.49
C GLY A 79 -11.23 -7.65 -16.86
N THR A 80 -12.18 -8.38 -16.28
CA THR A 80 -13.62 -8.26 -16.57
C THR A 80 -14.37 -7.65 -15.39
N THR A 81 -15.39 -6.83 -15.69
CA THR A 81 -16.31 -6.29 -14.69
C THR A 81 -17.62 -7.07 -14.61
N ALA A 82 -18.30 -6.98 -13.48
CA ALA A 82 -19.69 -7.38 -13.33
C ALA A 82 -20.62 -6.40 -14.07
N PRO A 83 -21.93 -6.71 -14.25
CA PRO A 83 -22.88 -5.83 -14.94
C PRO A 83 -23.01 -4.42 -14.33
N ASN A 84 -22.71 -4.28 -13.04
CA ASN A 84 -22.71 -2.99 -12.33
C ASN A 84 -21.36 -2.24 -12.43
N GLY A 85 -20.44 -2.69 -13.29
CA GLY A 85 -19.11 -2.10 -13.47
C GLY A 85 -18.07 -2.48 -12.41
N ALA A 86 -18.43 -3.26 -11.39
CA ALA A 86 -17.49 -3.62 -10.32
C ALA A 86 -16.48 -4.70 -10.76
N PRO A 87 -15.19 -4.62 -10.38
CA PRO A 87 -14.18 -5.64 -10.68
C PRO A 87 -14.35 -6.87 -9.75
N ARG A 88 -15.44 -7.63 -9.94
CA ARG A 88 -15.85 -8.74 -9.08
C ARG A 88 -14.77 -9.81 -8.93
N ASN A 89 -14.09 -10.17 -10.02
CA ASN A 89 -13.09 -11.22 -10.00
C ASN A 89 -11.85 -10.81 -9.20
N GLY A 90 -11.44 -9.54 -9.28
CA GLY A 90 -10.38 -8.98 -8.43
C GLY A 90 -10.77 -9.00 -6.94
N SER A 91 -12.01 -8.62 -6.63
CA SER A 91 -12.54 -8.68 -5.25
C SER A 91 -12.56 -10.11 -4.69
N LEU A 92 -13.03 -11.08 -5.47
CA LEU A 92 -13.05 -12.50 -5.07
C LEU A 92 -11.64 -13.07 -4.89
N MET A 93 -10.70 -12.72 -5.78
CA MET A 93 -9.30 -13.13 -5.65
C MET A 93 -8.69 -12.61 -4.35
N GLN A 94 -8.91 -11.33 -4.03
CA GLN A 94 -8.41 -10.73 -2.78
C GLN A 94 -9.03 -11.39 -1.55
N SER A 95 -10.36 -11.58 -1.53
CA SER A 95 -11.04 -12.25 -0.41
C SER A 95 -10.58 -13.70 -0.24
N GLY A 96 -10.39 -14.44 -1.35
CA GLY A 96 -9.89 -15.81 -1.33
C GLY A 96 -8.46 -15.88 -0.78
N LEU A 97 -7.58 -14.99 -1.23
CA LEU A 97 -6.21 -14.90 -0.72
C LEU A 97 -6.19 -14.56 0.77
N ALA A 98 -6.97 -13.57 1.20
CA ALA A 98 -7.09 -13.21 2.61
C ALA A 98 -7.60 -14.38 3.46
N PHE A 99 -8.62 -15.11 2.98
CA PHE A 99 -9.13 -16.29 3.66
C PHE A 99 -8.07 -17.38 3.80
N VAL A 100 -7.32 -17.69 2.74
CA VAL A 100 -6.25 -18.70 2.77
C VAL A 100 -5.16 -18.30 3.77
N VAL A 101 -4.73 -17.04 3.77
CA VAL A 101 -3.70 -16.54 4.70
C VAL A 101 -4.18 -16.61 6.15
N VAL A 102 -5.39 -16.13 6.44
CA VAL A 102 -5.96 -16.14 7.80
C VAL A 102 -6.13 -17.58 8.30
N VAL A 103 -6.68 -18.48 7.50
CA VAL A 103 -6.82 -19.90 7.85
C VAL A 103 -5.45 -20.56 8.06
N GLY A 104 -4.46 -20.24 7.22
CA GLY A 104 -3.09 -20.72 7.37
C GLY A 104 -2.49 -20.35 8.73
N PHE A 105 -2.66 -19.10 9.17
CA PHE A 105 -2.20 -18.65 10.48
C PHE A 105 -3.04 -19.22 11.63
N ALA A 106 -4.35 -19.39 11.44
CA ALA A 106 -5.21 -20.05 12.43
C ALA A 106 -4.77 -21.49 12.68
N ILE A 107 -4.38 -22.22 11.63
CA ILE A 107 -3.83 -23.57 11.75
C ILE A 107 -2.43 -23.55 12.38
N ALA A 108 -1.56 -22.62 11.97
CA ALA A 108 -0.20 -22.50 12.51
C ALA A 108 -0.18 -22.11 14.00
N GLY A 109 -1.20 -21.38 14.47
CA GLY A 109 -1.36 -20.98 15.86
C GLY A 109 -1.93 -22.05 16.78
N ILE A 110 -2.32 -23.23 16.28
CA ILE A 110 -2.85 -24.31 17.12
C ILE A 110 -1.79 -24.74 18.14
N GLY A 111 -2.08 -24.53 19.42
CA GLY A 111 -1.16 -24.84 20.52
C GLY A 111 -0.11 -23.75 20.81
N HIS A 112 -0.18 -22.60 20.14
CA HIS A 112 0.65 -21.44 20.48
C HIS A 112 0.21 -20.82 21.81
N GLU A 113 1.15 -20.24 22.56
CA GLU A 113 0.90 -19.51 23.81
C GLU A 113 -0.06 -18.33 23.67
N LEU A 114 -0.23 -17.81 22.44
CA LEU A 114 -1.14 -16.70 22.12
C LEU A 114 -2.58 -17.20 21.87
N GLY A 115 -2.80 -18.51 21.80
CA GLY A 115 -4.12 -19.11 21.56
C GLY A 115 -4.82 -18.53 20.33
N GLU A 116 -6.08 -18.14 20.50
CA GLU A 116 -6.91 -17.55 19.44
C GLU A 116 -6.42 -16.18 18.96
N LEU A 117 -5.59 -15.50 19.75
CA LEU A 117 -5.01 -14.21 19.38
C LEU A 117 -3.83 -14.34 18.42
N PHE A 118 -3.24 -15.53 18.26
CA PHE A 118 -2.07 -15.74 17.42
C PHE A 118 -2.24 -15.17 16.00
N PRO A 119 -3.32 -15.50 15.25
CA PRO A 119 -3.47 -14.97 13.89
C PRO A 119 -3.62 -13.46 13.88
N VAL A 120 -4.32 -12.88 14.86
CA VAL A 120 -4.58 -11.44 14.91
C VAL A 120 -3.29 -10.66 15.17
N ILE A 121 -2.55 -11.03 16.23
CA ILE A 121 -1.34 -10.32 16.64
C ILE A 121 -0.23 -10.53 15.62
N THR A 122 0.03 -11.78 15.23
CA THR A 122 1.15 -12.10 14.33
C THR A 122 0.91 -11.60 12.91
N LEU A 123 -0.29 -11.77 12.34
CA LEU A 123 -0.58 -11.23 11.01
C LEU A 123 -0.51 -9.71 11.01
N PHE A 124 -1.11 -9.06 12.01
CA PHE A 124 -1.13 -7.60 12.05
C PHE A 124 0.29 -7.04 12.10
N THR A 125 1.13 -7.55 13.01
CA THR A 125 2.52 -7.11 13.14
C THR A 125 3.31 -7.42 11.87
N TRP A 126 3.26 -8.64 11.34
CA TRP A 126 4.08 -9.01 10.20
C TRP A 126 3.63 -8.33 8.91
N LEU A 127 2.34 -8.41 8.56
CA LEU A 127 1.84 -7.90 7.29
C LEU A 127 1.82 -6.37 7.25
N THR A 128 1.58 -5.68 8.37
CA THR A 128 1.63 -4.21 8.40
C THR A 128 3.04 -3.70 8.15
N ASN A 129 4.04 -4.31 8.80
CA ASN A 129 5.44 -3.92 8.61
C ASN A 129 5.96 -4.33 7.22
N ALA A 130 5.58 -5.50 6.73
CA ALA A 130 5.86 -5.92 5.36
C ALA A 130 5.21 -4.99 4.32
N ALA A 131 3.96 -4.60 4.52
CA ALA A 131 3.26 -3.66 3.63
C ALA A 131 3.90 -2.26 3.65
N ALA A 132 4.27 -1.76 4.83
CA ALA A 132 4.98 -0.49 4.97
C ALA A 132 6.33 -0.51 4.25
N PHE A 133 7.10 -1.59 4.42
CA PHE A 133 8.36 -1.80 3.71
C PHE A 133 8.16 -1.85 2.19
N GLY A 134 7.18 -2.64 1.72
CA GLY A 134 6.84 -2.74 0.30
C GLY A 134 6.40 -1.41 -0.31
N LEU A 135 5.64 -0.60 0.42
CA LEU A 135 5.24 0.74 -0.01
C LEU A 135 6.45 1.68 -0.13
N VAL A 136 7.34 1.71 0.88
CA VAL A 136 8.56 2.53 0.83
C VAL A 136 9.44 2.11 -0.34
N PHE A 137 9.59 0.80 -0.56
CA PHE A 137 10.34 0.26 -1.69
C PHE A 137 9.73 0.66 -3.04
N LEU A 138 8.41 0.53 -3.19
CA LEU A 138 7.67 0.96 -4.38
C LEU A 138 7.85 2.45 -4.65
N LEU A 139 7.71 3.29 -3.62
CA LEU A 139 7.88 4.74 -3.73
C LEU A 139 9.32 5.10 -4.11
N ALA A 140 10.32 4.41 -3.54
CA ALA A 140 11.72 4.61 -3.87
C ALA A 140 11.98 4.30 -5.36
N ILE A 141 11.56 3.13 -5.85
CA ILE A 141 11.68 2.77 -7.27
C ILE A 141 10.93 3.76 -8.15
N THR A 142 9.71 4.15 -7.75
CA THR A 142 8.90 5.11 -8.51
C THR A 142 9.61 6.46 -8.63
N SER A 143 10.24 6.96 -7.56
CA SER A 143 10.99 8.21 -7.61
C SER A 143 12.19 8.16 -8.57
N VAL A 144 12.89 7.03 -8.64
CA VAL A 144 13.95 6.78 -9.64
C VAL A 144 13.37 6.70 -11.05
N ALA A 145 12.24 6.00 -11.22
CA ALA A 145 11.56 5.84 -12.50
C ALA A 145 11.09 7.19 -13.06
N ILE A 146 10.63 8.11 -12.22
CA ILE A 146 10.25 9.47 -12.62
C ILE A 146 11.46 10.22 -13.21
N ILE A 147 12.63 10.16 -12.56
CA ILE A 147 13.86 10.78 -13.07
C ILE A 147 14.19 10.19 -14.43
N ALA A 148 14.16 8.86 -14.56
CA ALA A 148 14.47 8.16 -15.81
C ALA A 148 13.50 8.54 -16.94
N TRP A 149 12.19 8.55 -16.67
CA TRP A 149 11.15 8.92 -17.63
C TRP A 149 11.33 10.34 -18.15
N PHE A 150 11.60 11.28 -17.24
CA PHE A 150 11.85 12.66 -17.61
C PHE A 150 13.13 12.85 -18.42
N ARG A 151 14.09 11.92 -18.46
CA ARG A 151 15.27 12.04 -19.35
C ARG A 151 14.87 12.03 -20.82
N THR A 152 13.87 11.24 -21.19
CA THR A 152 13.37 11.08 -22.56
C THR A 152 12.15 11.95 -22.86
N ASN A 153 11.34 12.28 -21.84
CA ASN A 153 10.09 13.01 -22.01
C ASN A 153 10.16 14.41 -21.39
N GLN A 154 10.71 15.36 -22.15
CA GLN A 154 10.82 16.75 -21.72
C GLN A 154 9.50 17.50 -21.91
N LEU A 155 8.54 17.26 -21.02
CA LEU A 155 7.41 18.18 -20.87
C LEU A 155 7.94 19.57 -20.46
N GLN A 156 7.21 20.64 -20.75
CA GLN A 156 7.54 22.03 -20.37
C GLN A 156 7.45 22.25 -18.84
N ARG A 157 8.22 21.49 -18.05
CA ARG A 157 8.25 21.51 -16.59
C ARG A 157 9.65 21.92 -16.11
N GLY A 158 9.69 22.71 -15.03
CA GLY A 158 10.95 23.22 -14.47
C GLY A 158 11.86 22.13 -13.89
N ILE A 159 13.14 22.46 -13.72
CA ILE A 159 14.18 21.54 -13.20
C ILE A 159 13.86 21.02 -11.79
N TRP A 160 13.11 21.80 -11.01
CA TRP A 160 12.64 21.42 -9.69
C TRP A 160 11.78 20.15 -9.73
N THR A 161 10.73 20.15 -10.56
CA THR A 161 9.80 19.02 -10.73
C THR A 161 10.48 17.83 -11.39
N ARG A 162 11.40 18.10 -12.32
CA ARG A 162 12.00 17.07 -13.16
C ARG A 162 13.12 16.30 -12.49
N VAL A 163 13.93 16.98 -11.67
CA VAL A 163 15.19 16.43 -11.15
C VAL A 163 15.29 16.61 -9.64
N ILE A 164 15.13 17.84 -9.14
CA ILE A 164 15.46 18.13 -7.74
C ILE A 164 14.50 17.41 -6.78
N ALA A 165 13.19 17.60 -6.93
CA ALA A 165 12.20 16.99 -6.06
C ALA A 165 12.22 15.44 -6.11
N PRO A 166 12.26 14.79 -7.29
CA PRO A 166 12.41 13.33 -7.36
C PRO A 166 13.74 12.82 -6.78
N SER A 167 14.84 13.57 -6.91
CA SER A 167 16.14 13.17 -6.34
C SER A 167 16.14 13.23 -4.81
N ILE A 168 15.56 14.29 -4.23
CA ILE A 168 15.37 14.41 -2.77
C ILE A 168 14.50 13.25 -2.27
N ALA A 169 13.40 12.96 -2.97
CA ALA A 169 12.54 11.82 -2.65
C ALA A 169 13.29 10.49 -2.72
N THR A 170 14.10 10.28 -3.77
CA THR A 170 14.92 9.08 -3.93
C THR A 170 15.86 8.88 -2.75
N ILE A 171 16.61 9.92 -2.37
CA ILE A 171 17.57 9.85 -1.26
C ILE A 171 16.84 9.59 0.06
N GLY A 172 15.76 10.31 0.35
CA GLY A 172 14.99 10.16 1.57
C GLY A 172 14.36 8.78 1.70
N LEU A 173 13.67 8.32 0.65
CA LEU A 173 13.00 7.01 0.64
C LEU A 173 14.02 5.86 0.68
N THR A 174 15.17 5.99 0.01
CA THR A 174 16.25 5.00 0.11
C THR A 174 16.84 4.95 1.52
N THR A 175 16.99 6.10 2.18
CA THR A 175 17.44 6.15 3.58
C THR A 175 16.46 5.44 4.51
N VAL A 176 15.16 5.71 4.36
CA VAL A 176 14.10 5.02 5.13
C VAL A 176 14.08 3.53 4.83
N PHE A 177 14.21 3.13 3.56
CA PHE A 177 14.28 1.74 3.14
C PHE A 177 15.43 1.00 3.84
N ILE A 178 16.63 1.59 3.88
CA ILE A 178 17.79 1.02 4.58
C ILE A 178 17.53 0.93 6.08
N MET A 179 16.95 1.98 6.69
CA MET A 179 16.61 1.99 8.11
C MET A 179 15.61 0.88 8.46
N ILE A 180 14.61 0.64 7.62
CA ILE A 180 13.66 -0.46 7.79
C ILE A 180 14.39 -1.81 7.74
N LEU A 181 15.29 -2.02 6.78
CA LEU A 181 16.05 -3.27 6.68
C LEU A 181 16.93 -3.54 7.91
N VAL A 182 17.63 -2.51 8.40
CA VAL A 182 18.50 -2.63 9.58
C VAL A 182 17.70 -2.90 10.84
N ASN A 183 16.48 -2.38 10.94
CA ASN A 183 15.62 -2.52 12.11
C ASN A 183 14.47 -3.52 11.89
N PHE A 184 14.55 -4.36 10.86
CA PHE A 184 13.40 -5.19 10.47
C PHE A 184 13.06 -6.23 11.54
N GLU A 185 14.06 -6.79 12.22
CA GLU A 185 13.91 -7.69 13.37
C GLU A 185 13.01 -7.09 14.45
N LEU A 186 13.27 -5.82 14.81
CA LEU A 186 12.46 -5.07 15.78
C LEU A 186 11.05 -4.79 15.25
N MET A 187 10.89 -4.53 13.96
CA MET A 187 9.59 -4.22 13.37
C MET A 187 8.65 -5.42 13.40
N ILE A 188 9.14 -6.64 13.15
CA ILE A 188 8.32 -7.84 13.13
C ILE A 188 8.27 -8.59 14.46
N ASP A 189 8.90 -8.03 15.50
CA ASP A 189 9.04 -8.64 16.83
C ASP A 189 9.56 -10.09 16.73
N ALA A 190 10.60 -10.29 15.92
CA ALA A 190 11.15 -11.62 15.68
C ALA A 190 12.23 -11.97 16.70
N GLU A 191 12.30 -13.26 17.05
CA GLU A 191 13.44 -13.81 17.77
C GLU A 191 14.76 -13.59 17.01
N ALA A 192 15.83 -13.31 17.76
CA ALA A 192 17.15 -13.09 17.21
C ALA A 192 17.60 -14.28 16.34
N GLY A 193 17.96 -13.99 15.08
CA GLY A 193 18.38 -15.00 14.12
C GLY A 193 17.25 -15.71 13.36
N SER A 194 15.99 -15.28 13.53
CA SER A 194 14.86 -15.79 12.75
C SER A 194 15.07 -15.59 11.25
N ALA A 195 14.84 -16.65 10.48
CA ALA A 195 14.93 -16.59 9.02
C ALA A 195 13.94 -15.58 8.40
N LEU A 196 12.84 -15.27 9.10
CA LEU A 196 11.81 -14.32 8.66
C LEU A 196 12.36 -12.91 8.44
N ILE A 197 13.42 -12.54 9.19
CA ILE A 197 14.11 -11.25 9.06
C ILE A 197 14.65 -11.05 7.63
N TYR A 198 15.02 -12.14 6.96
CA TYR A 198 15.53 -12.10 5.59
C TYR A 198 14.48 -12.51 4.55
N ILE A 199 13.64 -13.49 4.87
CA ILE A 199 12.65 -14.03 3.94
C ILE A 199 11.60 -12.98 3.58
N MET A 200 11.06 -12.23 4.54
CA MET A 200 9.99 -11.27 4.28
C MET A 200 10.46 -10.08 3.41
N PRO A 201 11.56 -9.39 3.75
CA PRO A 201 12.09 -8.35 2.87
C PRO A 201 12.54 -8.92 1.52
N GLY A 202 13.14 -10.12 1.52
CA GLY A 202 13.56 -10.82 0.32
C GLY A 202 12.39 -11.08 -0.64
N LEU A 203 11.26 -11.56 -0.14
CA LEU A 203 10.05 -11.80 -0.94
C LEU A 203 9.54 -10.52 -1.61
N ILE A 204 9.57 -9.40 -0.89
CA ILE A 204 9.15 -8.09 -1.41
C ILE A 204 10.11 -7.62 -2.51
N ILE A 205 11.42 -7.66 -2.27
CA ILE A 205 12.42 -7.26 -3.26
C ILE A 205 12.34 -8.17 -4.50
N VAL A 206 12.25 -9.49 -4.30
CA VAL A 206 12.12 -10.47 -5.38
C VAL A 206 10.86 -10.23 -6.19
N SER A 207 9.72 -9.91 -5.56
CA SER A 207 8.49 -9.60 -6.31
C SER A 207 8.64 -8.35 -7.19
N GLY A 208 9.34 -7.33 -6.71
CA GLY A 208 9.70 -6.15 -7.53
C GLY A 208 10.60 -6.51 -8.72
N VAL A 209 11.63 -7.32 -8.48
CA VAL A 209 12.52 -7.80 -9.56
C VAL A 209 11.75 -8.64 -10.58
N LEU A 210 10.88 -9.54 -10.13
CA LEU A 210 10.02 -10.34 -11.00
C LEU A 210 9.10 -9.45 -11.83
N GLY A 211 8.53 -8.39 -11.25
CA GLY A 211 7.75 -7.40 -11.96
C GLY A 211 8.54 -6.69 -13.07
N LEU A 212 9.77 -6.26 -12.79
CA LEU A 212 10.66 -5.65 -13.78
C LEU A 212 11.02 -6.62 -14.92
N VAL A 213 11.40 -7.85 -14.57
CA VAL A 213 11.73 -8.89 -15.55
C VAL A 213 10.51 -9.23 -16.40
N TRP A 214 9.33 -9.33 -15.81
CA TRP A 214 8.09 -9.62 -16.53
C TRP A 214 7.71 -8.48 -17.49
N GLY A 215 7.85 -7.22 -17.05
CA GLY A 215 7.65 -6.05 -17.90
C GLY A 215 8.56 -6.05 -19.14
N GLU A 216 9.85 -6.36 -18.95
CA GLU A 216 10.82 -6.47 -20.04
C GLU A 216 10.48 -7.64 -20.98
N ILE A 217 10.04 -8.78 -20.44
CA ILE A 217 9.60 -9.94 -21.25
C ILE A 217 8.40 -9.58 -22.12
N ILE A 218 7.39 -8.88 -21.56
CA ILE A 218 6.22 -8.44 -22.33
C ILE A 218 6.66 -7.48 -23.44
N GLN A 219 7.51 -6.50 -23.12
CA GLN A 219 8.01 -5.54 -24.11
C GLN A 219 8.74 -6.23 -25.28
N ARG A 220 9.52 -7.28 -25.02
CA ARG A 220 10.29 -7.99 -26.05
C ARG A 220 9.47 -9.04 -26.82
N ARG A 221 8.60 -9.79 -26.15
CA ARG A 221 7.88 -10.93 -26.74
C ARG A 221 6.50 -10.59 -27.26
N ARG A 222 5.88 -9.53 -26.75
CA ARG A 222 4.53 -9.07 -27.14
C ARG A 222 4.51 -7.54 -27.29
N PRO A 223 5.28 -6.99 -28.25
CA PRO A 223 5.36 -5.54 -28.44
C PRO A 223 4.00 -4.92 -28.74
N GLN A 224 3.12 -5.64 -29.46
CA GLN A 224 1.75 -5.20 -29.74
C GLN A 224 0.91 -5.06 -28.46
N ASP A 225 1.00 -6.03 -27.53
CA ASP A 225 0.32 -5.94 -26.24
C ASP A 225 0.90 -4.77 -25.42
N TYR A 226 2.23 -4.60 -25.41
CA TYR A 226 2.90 -3.51 -24.69
C TYR A 226 2.52 -2.12 -25.22
N GLU A 227 2.43 -1.96 -26.54
CA GLU A 227 1.95 -0.72 -27.17
C GLU A 227 0.48 -0.47 -26.84
N ALA A 228 -0.37 -1.50 -26.92
CA ALA A 228 -1.78 -1.38 -26.53
C ALA A 228 -1.93 -0.92 -25.08
N MET A 229 -1.09 -1.42 -24.14
CA MET A 229 -1.07 -0.96 -22.75
C MET A 229 -0.68 0.51 -22.62
N ARG A 230 0.31 0.96 -23.39
CA ARG A 230 0.82 2.34 -23.35
C ARG A 230 -0.24 3.37 -23.76
N HIS A 231 -1.20 2.97 -24.59
CA HIS A 231 -2.29 3.82 -25.08
C HIS A 231 -3.63 3.58 -24.37
N GLN A 232 -3.68 2.71 -23.37
CA GLN A 232 -4.93 2.21 -22.79
C GLN A 232 -5.70 3.25 -21.95
N ASP A 233 -5.00 4.28 -21.47
CA ASP A 233 -5.54 5.35 -20.61
C ASP A 233 -5.19 6.77 -21.12
N VAL A 234 -4.66 6.89 -22.34
CA VAL A 234 -4.39 8.19 -22.97
C VAL A 234 -5.58 8.50 -23.87
N LEU A 235 -6.46 9.40 -23.41
CA LEU A 235 -7.43 10.03 -24.30
C LEU A 235 -6.64 10.67 -25.44
N SER A 236 -7.03 10.39 -26.68
CA SER A 236 -6.51 11.20 -27.79
C SER A 236 -6.91 12.66 -27.58
N ASP A 237 -6.10 13.60 -28.05
CA ASP A 237 -6.42 15.03 -27.95
C ASP A 237 -7.83 15.32 -28.49
N ASP A 238 -8.26 14.61 -29.54
CA ASP A 238 -9.60 14.71 -30.12
C ASP A 238 -10.71 14.22 -29.17
N GLU A 239 -10.48 13.13 -28.43
CA GLU A 239 -11.42 12.63 -27.42
C GLU A 239 -11.47 13.52 -26.19
N GLU A 240 -10.33 14.09 -25.75
CA GLU A 240 -10.28 15.06 -24.66
C GLU A 240 -11.05 16.34 -25.03
N ILE A 241 -10.86 16.84 -26.26
CA ILE A 241 -11.58 18.00 -26.79
C ILE A 241 -13.07 17.70 -26.92
N ALA A 242 -13.47 16.52 -27.42
CA ALA A 242 -14.87 16.14 -27.57
C ALA A 242 -15.60 16.02 -26.21
N ILE A 243 -14.93 15.46 -25.20
CA ILE A 243 -15.47 15.39 -23.83
C ILE A 243 -15.59 16.80 -23.22
N ALA A 244 -14.57 17.63 -23.41
CA ALA A 244 -14.59 19.01 -22.94
C ALA A 244 -15.72 19.81 -23.59
N GLN A 245 -15.89 19.70 -24.91
CA GLN A 245 -16.95 20.37 -25.67
C GLN A 245 -18.35 19.87 -25.27
N GLY A 246 -18.54 18.56 -25.13
CA GLY A 246 -19.80 18.00 -24.64
C GLY A 246 -20.17 18.50 -23.23
N SER A 247 -19.17 18.70 -22.36
CA SER A 247 -19.39 19.29 -21.03
C SER A 247 -19.78 20.76 -21.06
N LEU A 248 -19.34 21.52 -22.08
CA LEU A 248 -19.69 22.93 -22.25
C LEU A 248 -21.13 23.07 -22.77
N ASP A 249 -21.52 22.25 -23.73
CA ASP A 249 -22.88 22.25 -24.30
C ASP A 249 -23.95 21.88 -23.27
N ASP A 250 -23.67 20.90 -22.40
CA ASP A 250 -24.58 20.53 -21.30
C ASP A 250 -24.66 21.63 -20.23
N ASN A 251 -23.58 22.37 -20.00
CA ASN A 251 -23.57 23.49 -19.05
C ASN A 251 -24.39 24.68 -19.59
N GLU A 252 -24.25 25.01 -20.88
CA GLU A 252 -25.02 26.07 -21.55
C GLU A 252 -26.53 25.77 -21.62
N ARG A 253 -26.91 24.50 -21.74
CA ARG A 253 -28.32 24.06 -21.67
C ARG A 253 -28.92 24.12 -20.26
N SER A 254 -28.09 24.07 -19.21
CA SER A 254 -28.55 24.14 -17.82
C SER A 254 -28.74 25.58 -17.33
N THR A 255 -28.16 26.55 -18.02
CA THR A 255 -28.17 27.98 -17.65
C THR A 255 -29.20 28.83 -18.40
N ASN A 256 -30.00 28.24 -19.30
CA ASN A 256 -31.11 28.87 -20.02
C ASN A 256 -32.45 28.24 -19.63
#